data_AF-A0A3D1G129-F1
#
_entry.id   AF-A0A3D1G129-F1
#
_cell.length_a   1.000
_cell.length_b   1.000
_cell.length_c   1.000
_cell.angle_alpha   90.00
_cell.angle_beta   90.00
_cell.angle_gamma   90.00
#
_symmetry.space_group_name_H-M   'P 1'
#
loop_
_entity.id
_entity.type
_entity.pdbx_description
1 polymer ?
#
loop_
_entity_poly.entity_id
_entity_poly.type
_entity_poly.pdbx_seq_one_letter_code
_entity_poly.pdbx_strand_id
1 'polypeptide(L)'
;PRSDQPWFQNAVVEIETDLTPDQLITVLHEREARFGRVRMERNEARVLDIDILDFRGMVMNDPVVLPHPRMHVRAFVLRPLADLSPGWVHPVSGQSIAALIAVLDPDEEIEKDQ
;
A
#
# COMPACT_ATOMS: atom_id res chain seq x y z
N PRO A 1 -0.36 -14.89 0.59
CA PRO A 1 -0.43 -16.37 0.44
C PRO A 1 0.41 -16.82 -0.75
N ARG A 2 1.19 -17.90 -0.59
CA ARG A 2 1.80 -18.57 -1.75
C ARG A 2 0.68 -18.90 -2.74
N SER A 3 0.84 -18.42 -3.96
CA SER A 3 -0.13 -18.58 -5.02
C SER A 3 0.62 -18.96 -6.28
N ASP A 4 0.01 -19.79 -7.11
CA ASP A 4 0.55 -20.20 -8.41
C ASP A 4 0.49 -19.06 -9.45
N GLN A 5 0.13 -17.85 -9.00
CA GLN A 5 0.08 -16.62 -9.77
C GLN A 5 1.50 -16.05 -9.96
N PRO A 6 1.73 -15.27 -11.04
CA PRO A 6 2.98 -14.54 -11.22
C PRO A 6 3.30 -13.62 -10.03
N TRP A 7 4.58 -13.30 -9.87
CA TRP A 7 5.04 -12.38 -8.84
C TRP A 7 4.45 -10.99 -9.08
N PHE A 8 4.02 -10.34 -8.00
CA PHE A 8 3.56 -8.96 -8.04
C PHE A 8 4.72 -8.00 -7.83
N GLN A 9 4.86 -7.01 -8.72
CA GLN A 9 5.71 -5.86 -8.44
C GLN A 9 5.00 -4.94 -7.46
N ASN A 10 5.59 -4.72 -6.29
CA ASN A 10 5.09 -3.79 -5.27
C ASN A 10 6.03 -2.62 -5.11
N ALA A 11 5.47 -1.42 -4.98
CA ALA A 11 6.23 -0.20 -4.75
C ALA A 11 5.47 0.72 -3.79
N VAL A 12 6.21 1.51 -3.02
CA VAL A 12 5.67 2.58 -2.18
C VAL A 12 6.22 3.90 -2.70
N VAL A 13 5.34 4.89 -2.82
CA VAL A 13 5.69 6.23 -3.28
C VAL A 13 5.19 7.27 -2.27
N GLU A 14 5.99 8.31 -2.08
CA GLU A 14 5.58 9.52 -1.37
C GLU A 14 5.17 10.57 -2.40
N ILE A 15 4.08 11.27 -2.13
CA ILE A 15 3.58 12.34 -2.99
C ILE A 15 3.27 13.57 -2.16
N GLU A 16 3.53 14.74 -2.74
CA GLU A 16 3.03 16.01 -2.23
C GLU A 16 1.75 16.38 -3.00
N THR A 17 0.70 16.74 -2.28
CA THR A 17 -0.59 17.10 -2.87
C THR A 17 -1.35 18.07 -1.96
N ASP A 18 -2.11 18.97 -2.59
CA ASP A 18 -3.07 19.83 -1.91
C ASP A 18 -4.47 19.19 -1.81
N LEU A 19 -4.64 18.00 -2.40
CA LEU A 19 -5.89 17.24 -2.34
C LEU A 19 -6.14 16.72 -0.92
N THR A 20 -7.40 16.67 -0.52
CA THR A 20 -7.84 15.95 0.68
C THR A 20 -7.84 14.44 0.45
N PRO A 21 -7.87 13.59 1.50
CA PRO A 21 -7.91 12.13 1.33
C PRO A 21 -9.05 11.62 0.44
N ASP A 22 -10.24 12.22 0.53
CA ASP A 22 -11.42 11.88 -0.28
C ASP A 22 -11.26 12.28 -1.76
N GLN A 23 -10.61 13.41 -2.03
CA GLN A 23 -10.27 13.81 -3.39
C GLN A 23 -9.19 12.90 -3.97
N LEU A 24 -8.17 12.57 -3.17
CA LEU A 24 -7.07 11.72 -3.59
C LEU A 24 -7.55 10.31 -3.96
N ILE A 25 -8.37 9.67 -3.11
CA ILE A 25 -8.88 8.33 -3.41
C ILE A 25 -9.74 8.33 -4.68
N THR A 26 -10.51 9.40 -4.92
CA THR A 26 -11.30 9.56 -6.14
C THR A 26 -10.39 9.60 -7.37
N VAL A 27 -9.32 10.40 -7.33
CA VAL A 27 -8.34 10.47 -8.42
C VAL A 27 -7.64 9.13 -8.62
N LEU A 28 -7.26 8.43 -7.54
CA LEU A 28 -6.61 7.12 -7.65
C LEU A 28 -7.52 6.09 -8.33
N HIS A 29 -8.77 5.96 -7.88
CA HIS A 29 -9.75 5.08 -8.51
C HIS A 29 -9.98 5.39 -10.00
N GLU A 30 -10.01 6.68 -10.38
CA GLU A 30 -10.12 7.07 -11.80
C GLU A 30 -8.90 6.65 -12.62
N ARG A 31 -7.70 6.77 -12.05
CA ARG A 31 -6.45 6.34 -12.71
C ARG A 31 -6.42 4.83 -12.85
N GLU A 32 -6.72 4.09 -11.79
CA GLU A 32 -6.83 2.63 -11.81
C GLU A 32 -7.84 2.16 -12.85
N ALA A 33 -9.04 2.76 -12.89
CA ALA A 33 -10.07 2.43 -13.87
C ALA A 33 -9.60 2.65 -15.32
N ARG A 34 -8.74 3.64 -15.54
CA ARG A 34 -8.14 3.92 -16.85
C ARG A 34 -7.05 2.90 -17.22
N PHE A 35 -6.27 2.43 -16.24
CA PHE A 35 -5.29 1.36 -16.44
C PHE A 35 -5.94 -0.03 -16.59
N GLY A 36 -7.05 -0.27 -15.88
CA GLY A 36 -7.83 -1.52 -15.90
C GLY A 36 -8.87 -1.62 -17.03
N ARG A 37 -8.88 -0.69 -18.00
CA ARG A 37 -9.85 -0.66 -19.11
C ARG A 37 -9.48 -1.56 -20.29
N VAL A 38 -8.67 -2.59 -20.07
CA VAL A 38 -8.46 -3.69 -21.02
C VAL A 38 -9.33 -4.86 -20.55
N ARG A 39 -10.65 -4.79 -20.77
CA ARG A 39 -11.54 -5.94 -20.54
C ARG A 39 -11.43 -6.88 -21.73
N MET A 40 -10.64 -7.95 -21.61
CA MET A 40 -10.73 -9.09 -22.53
C MET A 40 -11.47 -10.27 -21.87
N GLU A 41 -11.32 -10.51 -20.56
CA GLU A 41 -12.07 -11.58 -19.85
C GLU A 41 -12.58 -11.25 -18.43
N ARG A 42 -13.64 -11.95 -18.03
CA ARG A 42 -14.28 -11.89 -16.71
C ARG A 42 -13.45 -12.72 -15.71
N ASN A 43 -12.31 -12.20 -15.26
CA ASN A 43 -11.46 -12.61 -14.11
C ASN A 43 -9.96 -12.23 -14.31
N GLU A 44 -9.61 -11.35 -15.25
CA GLU A 44 -8.23 -10.90 -15.40
C GLU A 44 -7.73 -10.17 -14.14
N ALA A 45 -6.49 -10.48 -13.75
CA ALA A 45 -5.78 -9.78 -12.69
C ALA A 45 -5.79 -8.27 -12.96
N ARG A 46 -6.07 -7.46 -11.94
CA ARG A 46 -5.94 -6.00 -12.06
C ARG A 46 -4.51 -5.68 -12.47
N VAL A 47 -4.35 -4.90 -13.55
CA VAL A 47 -3.03 -4.47 -14.02
C VAL A 47 -2.35 -3.56 -13.00
N LEU A 48 -3.13 -2.83 -12.21
CA LEU A 48 -2.65 -1.85 -11.25
C LEU A 48 -3.65 -1.73 -10.07
N ASP A 49 -3.11 -1.67 -8.86
CA ASP A 49 -3.83 -1.46 -7.60
C ASP A 49 -3.01 -0.43 -6.79
N ILE A 50 -3.63 0.70 -6.41
CA ILE A 50 -3.01 1.83 -5.73
C ILE A 50 -3.83 2.16 -4.48
N ASP A 51 -3.29 1.78 -3.32
CA ASP A 51 -3.87 2.09 -2.01
C ASP A 51 -3.20 3.32 -1.37
N ILE A 52 -3.98 4.15 -0.65
CA ILE A 52 -3.43 5.19 0.24
C ILE A 52 -3.02 4.52 1.55
N LEU A 53 -1.71 4.48 1.84
CA LEU A 53 -1.17 3.85 3.04
C LEU A 53 -1.27 4.74 4.29
N ASP A 54 -0.77 5.97 4.18
CA ASP A 54 -0.81 6.98 5.23
C ASP A 54 -1.08 8.34 4.58
N PHE A 55 -1.69 9.26 5.32
CA PHE A 55 -1.87 10.63 4.88
C PHE A 55 -1.53 11.57 6.03
N ARG A 56 -0.27 12.03 6.08
CA ARG A 56 0.21 12.99 7.10
C ARG A 56 -0.10 12.53 8.55
N GLY A 57 -0.06 11.22 8.81
CA GLY A 57 -0.39 10.64 10.12
C GLY A 57 -1.87 10.76 10.54
N MET A 58 -2.79 11.07 9.61
CA MET A 58 -4.21 11.12 9.91
C MET A 58 -4.77 9.75 10.32
N VAL A 59 -5.70 9.76 11.27
CA VAL A 59 -6.47 8.59 11.67
C VAL A 59 -7.95 8.87 11.41
N MET A 60 -8.53 8.15 10.45
CA MET A 60 -9.93 8.32 10.05
C MET A 60 -10.51 7.00 9.52
N ASN A 61 -11.83 6.87 9.57
CA ASN A 61 -12.54 5.66 9.16
C ASN A 61 -13.51 5.88 7.98
N ASP A 62 -13.77 7.14 7.60
CA ASP A 62 -14.67 7.52 6.50
C ASP A 62 -14.23 8.87 5.93
N PRO A 63 -14.29 9.08 4.59
CA PRO A 63 -14.68 8.11 3.56
C PRO A 63 -13.56 7.13 3.18
N VAL A 64 -12.36 7.31 3.74
CA VAL A 64 -11.20 6.43 3.56
C VAL A 64 -10.71 6.01 4.94
N VAL A 65 -10.32 4.74 5.08
CA VAL A 65 -9.71 4.24 6.32
C VAL A 65 -8.21 4.52 6.27
N LEU A 66 -7.74 5.40 7.16
CA LEU A 66 -6.34 5.78 7.29
C LEU A 66 -5.85 5.60 8.74
N PRO A 67 -4.61 5.14 8.92
CA PRO A 67 -3.74 4.52 7.92
C PRO A 67 -4.38 3.24 7.37
N HIS A 68 -3.95 2.77 6.21
CA HIS A 68 -4.56 1.60 5.56
C HIS A 68 -4.61 0.42 6.53
N PRO A 69 -5.79 -0.19 6.78
CA PRO A 69 -6.05 -1.03 7.95
C PRO A 69 -5.18 -2.28 8.02
N ARG A 70 -4.61 -2.71 6.90
CA ARG A 70 -3.75 -3.90 6.80
C ARG A 70 -2.31 -3.60 6.40
N MET A 71 -1.88 -2.34 6.30
CA MET A 71 -0.51 -2.04 5.87
C MET A 71 0.54 -2.61 6.82
N HIS A 72 0.25 -2.62 8.11
CA HIS A 72 1.19 -2.98 9.18
C HIS A 72 1.47 -4.49 9.29
N VAL A 73 0.77 -5.32 8.52
CA VAL A 73 0.99 -6.78 8.47
C VAL A 73 1.48 -7.26 7.10
N ARG A 74 1.76 -6.34 6.17
CA ARG A 74 2.18 -6.67 4.81
C ARG A 74 3.66 -6.34 4.62
N ALA A 75 4.50 -7.36 4.49
CA ALA A 75 5.94 -7.17 4.34
C ALA A 75 6.29 -6.41 3.03
N PHE A 76 5.52 -6.62 1.96
CA PHE A 76 5.70 -5.93 0.66
C PHE A 76 5.26 -4.46 0.70
N VAL A 77 4.68 -4.00 1.81
CA VAL A 77 4.38 -2.59 2.08
C VAL A 77 5.43 -2.02 3.04
N LEU A 78 5.66 -2.69 4.16
CA LEU A 78 6.53 -2.17 5.21
C LEU A 78 8.00 -2.09 4.81
N ARG A 79 8.51 -3.07 4.05
CA ARG A 79 9.91 -3.06 3.59
C ARG A 79 10.20 -1.87 2.66
N PRO A 80 9.48 -1.65 1.54
CA PRO A 80 9.70 -0.48 0.70
C PRO A 80 9.36 0.84 1.42
N LEU A 81 8.37 0.87 2.31
CA LEU A 81 8.11 2.06 3.13
C LEU A 81 9.27 2.37 4.06
N ALA A 82 9.98 1.37 4.60
CA ALA A 82 11.17 1.59 5.43
C ALA A 82 12.38 2.08 4.64
N ASP A 83 12.51 1.64 3.39
CA ASP A 83 13.53 2.14 2.47
C ASP A 83 13.27 3.63 2.13
N LEU A 84 11.99 4.02 1.97
CA LEU A 84 11.58 5.40 1.66
C LEU A 84 11.57 6.33 2.88
N SER A 85 11.01 5.88 4.00
CA SER A 85 10.79 6.65 5.22
C SER A 85 11.14 5.82 6.47
N PRO A 86 12.44 5.68 6.80
CA PRO A 86 12.90 4.85 7.91
C PRO A 86 12.46 5.38 9.28
N GLY A 87 12.11 6.67 9.36
CA GLY A 87 11.59 7.32 10.57
C GLY A 87 10.08 7.23 10.74
N TRP A 88 9.36 6.57 9.83
CA TRP A 88 7.90 6.47 9.91
C TRP A 88 7.45 5.73 11.17
N VAL A 89 6.42 6.28 11.82
CA VAL A 89 5.77 5.72 13.00
C VAL A 89 4.29 5.56 12.68
N HIS A 90 3.75 4.37 12.94
CA HIS A 90 2.35 4.08 12.67
C HIS A 90 1.45 4.96 13.56
N PRO A 91 0.55 5.77 12.98
CA PRO A 91 -0.17 6.80 13.73
C PRO A 91 -1.16 6.24 14.76
N VAL A 92 -1.67 5.02 14.55
CA VAL A 92 -2.56 4.34 15.52
C VAL A 92 -1.81 3.60 16.64
N SER A 93 -0.87 2.71 16.30
CA SER A 93 -0.18 1.88 17.30
C SER A 93 1.02 2.57 17.96
N GLY A 94 1.53 3.66 17.38
CA GLY A 94 2.76 4.33 17.84
C GLY A 94 4.04 3.51 17.61
N GLN A 95 3.95 2.38 16.90
CA GLN A 95 5.10 1.52 16.62
C GLN A 95 5.94 2.10 15.48
N SER A 96 7.26 2.06 15.62
CA SER A 96 8.16 2.40 14.53
C SER A 96 8.06 1.35 13.42
N ILE A 97 8.41 1.76 12.20
CA ILE A 97 8.47 0.85 11.06
C ILE A 97 9.39 -0.35 11.31
N ALA A 98 10.51 -0.14 12.01
CA ALA A 98 11.42 -1.21 12.39
C ALA A 98 10.77 -2.22 13.35
N ALA A 99 9.99 -1.75 14.32
CA ALA A 99 9.27 -2.62 15.25
C ALA A 99 8.18 -3.43 14.54
N LEU A 100 7.47 -2.83 13.57
CA LEU A 100 6.48 -3.53 12.76
C LEU A 100 7.12 -4.60 11.88
N ILE A 101 8.27 -4.30 11.25
CA ILE A 101 8.99 -5.28 10.43
C ILE A 101 9.47 -6.46 11.26
N ALA A 102 9.92 -6.23 12.49
CA ALA A 102 10.45 -7.28 13.37
C ALA A 102 9.39 -8.33 13.79
N VAL A 103 8.10 -8.00 13.71
CA VAL A 103 7.00 -8.91 14.08
C VAL A 103 6.27 -9.51 12.86
N LEU A 104 6.75 -9.22 11.65
CA LEU A 104 6.20 -9.82 10.43
C LEU A 104 6.47 -11.33 10.41
N ASP A 105 5.56 -12.06 9.77
CA ASP A 105 5.73 -13.48 9.51
C ASP A 105 6.96 -13.69 8.59
N PRO A 106 7.97 -14.47 9.02
CA PRO A 106 9.14 -14.75 8.20
C PRO A 106 8.83 -15.55 6.93
N ASP A 107 7.65 -16.19 6.84
CA ASP A 107 7.24 -16.98 5.67
C ASP A 107 6.66 -16.11 4.52
N GLU A 108 6.56 -14.78 4.66
CA GLU A 108 6.27 -13.89 3.54
C GLU A 108 7.50 -13.74 2.63
N GLU A 109 7.53 -14.54 1.55
CA GLU A 109 8.53 -14.43 0.46
C GLU A 109 8.41 -13.08 -0.26
N ILE A 110 9.52 -12.33 -0.27
CA ILE A 110 9.69 -11.09 -1.02
C ILE A 110 11.10 -11.11 -1.60
N GLU A 111 11.22 -10.99 -2.92
CA GLU A 111 12.50 -10.65 -3.55
C GLU A 111 12.54 -9.14 -3.74
N LYS A 112 13.69 -8.56 -3.38
CA LYS A 112 14.02 -7.20 -3.80
C LYS A 112 14.73 -7.32 -5.15
N ASP A 113 14.17 -6.70 -6.19
CA ASP A 113 14.94 -6.44 -7.41
C ASP A 113 16.14 -5.54 -7.01
N GLN A 114 17.35 -6.02 -7.28
CA GLN A 114 18.61 -5.30 -7.02
C GLN A 114 18.81 -4.14 -7.99
#